data_AF-A0A0R2XJR2-F1
#
_entry.id   AF-A0A0R2XJR2-F1
#
_cell.length_a   1.000
_cell.length_b   1.000
_cell.length_c   1.000
_cell.angle_alpha   90.00
_cell.angle_beta   90.00
_cell.angle_gamma   90.00
#
_symmetry.space_group_name_H-M   'P 1'
#
loop_
_entity.id
_entity.type
_entity.pdbx_description
1 polymer ?
#
loop_
_entity_poly.entity_id
_entity_poly.type
_entity_poly.pdbx_seq_one_letter_code
_entity_poly.pdbx_strand_id
1 'polypeptide(L)'
;MAVEWLTANTDRDFNDDIILYDESGCLPMGDVIPRFAGNPIGLASGSARPCSGYALSGLEKQLRRLTQQNGYSAVSNTPYSKLSAWMDNIFLRVLNRDPRIGESIFSAMTHGLSGDRFAGFMTDNFTGIDALRLIATLPKSPFIRAVLKNDN
;
A
#
# COMPACT_ATOMS: atom_id res chain seq x y z
N MET A 1 -14.92 11.50 -16.40
CA MET A 1 -14.37 10.13 -16.57
C MET A 1 -15.02 9.07 -15.68
N ALA A 2 -15.03 9.16 -14.33
CA ALA A 2 -15.68 8.14 -13.49
C ALA A 2 -17.23 8.23 -13.49
N VAL A 3 -17.77 9.44 -13.30
CA VAL A 3 -19.23 9.70 -13.35
C VAL A 3 -19.79 9.34 -14.73
N GLU A 4 -19.14 9.80 -15.81
CA GLU A 4 -19.51 9.45 -17.19
C GLU A 4 -19.52 7.94 -17.44
N TRP A 5 -18.54 7.20 -16.91
CA TRP A 5 -18.51 5.74 -17.03
C TRP A 5 -19.66 5.09 -16.24
N LEU A 6 -19.93 5.57 -15.02
CA LEU A 6 -21.02 5.06 -14.19
C LEU A 6 -22.39 5.33 -14.82
N THR A 7 -22.64 6.54 -15.33
CA THR A 7 -23.89 6.87 -16.03
C THR A 7 -24.06 6.06 -17.32
N ALA A 8 -22.95 5.74 -18.02
CA ALA A 8 -23.00 4.92 -19.23
C ALA A 8 -23.21 3.42 -18.96
N ASN A 9 -22.91 2.94 -17.75
CA ASN A 9 -22.95 1.51 -17.39
C ASN A 9 -23.97 1.18 -16.29
N THR A 10 -24.69 2.17 -15.80
CA THR A 10 -25.78 2.00 -14.84
C THR A 10 -26.94 2.89 -15.27
N ASP A 11 -28.18 2.40 -15.18
CA ASP A 11 -29.40 3.16 -15.53
C ASP A 11 -29.74 4.26 -14.50
N ARG A 12 -28.73 4.85 -13.85
CA ARG A 12 -28.89 5.88 -12.81
C ARG A 12 -28.15 7.14 -13.20
N ASP A 13 -28.86 8.26 -13.08
CA ASP A 13 -28.31 9.58 -13.28
C ASP A 13 -27.65 10.04 -11.97
N PHE A 14 -26.33 10.14 -11.95
CA PHE A 14 -25.55 10.63 -10.81
C PHE A 14 -25.36 12.15 -10.94
N ASN A 15 -26.46 12.90 -10.84
CA ASN A 15 -26.47 14.33 -11.15
C ASN A 15 -26.33 15.25 -9.92
N ASP A 16 -26.36 14.71 -8.70
CA ASP A 16 -26.13 15.48 -7.47
C ASP A 16 -25.31 14.66 -6.48
N ASP A 17 -24.14 15.16 -6.10
CA ASP A 17 -23.30 14.60 -5.02
C ASP A 17 -23.96 14.87 -3.66
N ILE A 18 -25.13 14.28 -3.40
CA ILE A 18 -25.74 14.29 -2.08
C ILE A 18 -25.04 13.23 -1.24
N ILE A 19 -24.18 13.66 -0.31
CA ILE A 19 -23.62 12.77 0.70
C ILE A 19 -24.76 12.26 1.59
N LEU A 20 -25.17 11.01 1.41
CA LEU A 20 -26.25 10.38 2.20
C LEU A 20 -25.77 9.90 3.57
N TYR A 21 -24.50 9.51 3.67
CA TYR A 21 -23.87 8.98 4.87
C TYR A 21 -22.34 9.10 4.72
N ASP A 22 -21.65 9.40 5.82
CA ASP A 22 -20.18 9.48 5.89
C ASP A 22 -19.66 8.52 6.96
N GLU A 23 -18.66 7.73 6.61
CA GLU A 23 -17.98 6.80 7.51
C GLU A 23 -16.47 6.99 7.38
N SER A 24 -15.78 7.01 8.51
CA SER A 24 -14.32 7.06 8.54
C SER A 24 -13.77 5.83 9.25
N GLY A 25 -12.66 5.32 8.72
CA GLY A 25 -11.90 4.23 9.30
C GLY A 25 -10.42 4.58 9.34
N CYS A 26 -9.71 4.14 10.39
CA CYS A 26 -8.26 4.24 10.48
C CYS A 26 -7.64 2.89 10.15
N LEU A 27 -6.91 2.81 9.03
CA LEU A 27 -6.13 1.63 8.70
C LEU A 27 -4.78 1.70 9.42
N PRO A 28 -4.39 0.69 10.21
CA PRO A 28 -3.09 0.70 10.86
C PRO A 28 -1.98 0.58 9.80
N MET A 29 -1.13 1.60 9.73
CA MET A 29 0.03 1.67 8.84
C MET A 29 1.31 1.54 9.67
N GLY A 30 1.95 0.36 9.63
CA GLY A 30 3.19 0.12 10.38
C GLY A 30 3.45 -1.35 10.65
N ASP A 31 4.40 -1.60 11.54
CA ASP A 31 4.76 -2.96 11.95
C ASP A 31 3.64 -3.62 12.76
N VAL A 32 3.43 -4.91 12.50
CA VAL A 32 2.44 -5.72 13.23
C VAL A 32 3.17 -6.66 14.19
N ILE A 33 2.80 -6.58 15.47
CA ILE A 33 3.32 -7.45 16.52
C ILE A 33 2.20 -8.41 16.95
N PRO A 34 2.33 -9.73 16.70
CA PRO A 34 1.38 -10.72 17.17
C PRO A 34 1.31 -10.74 18.71
N ARG A 35 0.10 -10.80 19.28
CA ARG A 35 -0.12 -10.81 20.74
C ARG A 35 -0.36 -12.20 21.34
N PHE A 36 -0.15 -13.27 20.56
CA PHE A 36 -0.41 -14.64 20.96
C PHE A 36 0.74 -15.56 20.53
N ALA A 37 0.91 -16.67 21.23
CA ALA A 37 1.84 -17.72 20.84
C ALA A 37 1.25 -18.52 19.67
N GLY A 38 2.04 -18.76 18.63
CA GLY A 38 1.63 -19.55 17.47
C GLY A 38 2.15 -18.99 16.16
N ASN A 39 1.53 -19.44 15.07
CA ASN A 39 1.86 -19.02 13.71
C ASN A 39 0.75 -18.07 13.19
N PRO A 40 0.91 -16.74 13.33
CA PRO A 40 -0.11 -15.79 12.87
C PRO A 40 -0.31 -15.87 11.35
N ILE A 41 -1.53 -15.58 10.90
CA ILE A 41 -1.92 -15.52 9.47
C ILE A 41 -2.72 -14.23 9.24
N GLY A 42 -2.69 -13.72 8.01
CA GLY A 42 -3.43 -12.53 7.61
C GLY A 42 -2.83 -11.28 8.26
N LEU A 43 -3.71 -10.39 8.74
CA LEU A 43 -3.28 -9.12 9.30
C LEU A 43 -2.30 -9.29 10.45
N ALA A 44 -2.52 -10.29 11.31
CA ALA A 44 -1.66 -10.59 12.45
C ALA A 44 -0.23 -10.99 12.06
N SER A 45 0.01 -11.45 10.83
CA SER A 45 1.34 -11.72 10.28
C SER A 45 1.78 -10.70 9.22
N GLY A 46 1.17 -9.51 9.23
CA GLY A 46 1.54 -8.40 8.36
C GLY A 46 1.08 -8.55 6.92
N SER A 47 -0.09 -9.17 6.68
CA SER A 47 -0.66 -9.26 5.33
C SER A 47 -1.17 -7.93 4.77
N ALA A 48 -1.41 -6.92 5.62
CA ALA A 48 -1.65 -5.56 5.16
C ALA A 48 -0.31 -4.88 4.86
N ARG A 49 -0.18 -4.35 3.65
CA ARG A 49 1.01 -3.58 3.30
C ARG A 49 1.03 -2.24 4.04
N PRO A 50 2.11 -1.89 4.76
CA PRO A 50 2.13 -0.68 5.58
C PRO A 50 1.86 0.63 4.83
N CYS A 51 2.34 0.78 3.58
CA CYS A 51 2.19 2.04 2.84
C CYS A 51 0.85 2.20 2.11
N SER A 52 0.17 1.09 1.78
CA SER A 52 -1.04 1.11 0.93
C SER A 52 -2.29 0.58 1.62
N GLY A 53 -2.15 -0.16 2.72
CA GLY A 53 -3.27 -0.81 3.41
C GLY A 53 -3.83 -2.03 2.66
N TYR A 54 -3.26 -2.44 1.52
CA TYR A 54 -3.74 -3.58 0.75
C TYR A 54 -3.50 -4.88 1.52
N ALA A 55 -4.57 -5.50 2.03
CA ALA A 55 -4.48 -6.70 2.86
C ALA A 55 -4.71 -8.01 2.11
N LEU A 56 -5.58 -8.00 1.09
CA LEU A 56 -5.97 -9.21 0.36
C LEU A 56 -4.79 -9.80 -0.42
N SER A 57 -4.02 -8.96 -1.12
CA SER A 57 -2.86 -9.40 -1.90
C SER A 57 -1.77 -10.04 -1.02
N GLY A 58 -1.57 -9.52 0.19
CA GLY A 58 -0.67 -10.12 1.17
C GLY A 58 -1.20 -11.47 1.69
N LEU A 59 -2.51 -11.58 1.92
CA LEU A 59 -3.13 -12.83 2.35
C LEU A 59 -3.01 -13.90 1.25
N GLU A 60 -3.26 -13.56 0.00
CA GLU A 60 -3.08 -14.48 -1.14
C GLU A 60 -1.62 -14.97 -1.26
N LYS A 61 -0.64 -14.08 -1.05
CA LYS A 61 0.78 -14.44 -0.99
C LYS A 61 1.08 -15.41 0.15
N GLN A 62 0.48 -15.21 1.33
CA GLN A 62 0.62 -16.13 2.46
C GLN A 62 0.01 -17.49 2.15
N LEU A 63 -1.22 -17.54 1.65
CA LEU A 63 -1.89 -18.81 1.29
C LEU A 63 -1.10 -19.60 0.24
N ARG A 64 -0.50 -18.91 -0.74
CA ARG A 64 0.38 -19.54 -1.74
C ARG A 64 1.65 -20.13 -1.13
N ARG A 65 2.25 -19.47 -0.13
CA ARG A 65 3.42 -20.02 0.59
C ARG A 65 3.02 -21.24 1.42
N LEU A 66 1.84 -21.21 2.05
CA LEU A 66 1.32 -22.33 2.83
C LEU A 66 1.17 -23.58 1.96
N THR A 67 0.61 -23.46 0.76
CA THR A 67 0.42 -24.60 -0.15
C THR A 67 1.74 -25.13 -0.73
N GLN A 68 2.75 -24.28 -0.88
CA GLN A 68 4.06 -24.67 -1.41
C GLN A 68 4.98 -25.31 -0.35
N GLN A 69 4.91 -24.83 0.89
CA GLN A 69 5.86 -25.20 1.96
C GLN A 69 5.23 -26.13 3.01
N ASN A 70 3.92 -26.42 2.93
CA ASN A 70 3.17 -27.32 3.81
C ASN A 70 3.41 -27.07 5.32
N GLY A 71 3.56 -25.80 5.73
CA GLY A 71 3.84 -25.46 7.12
C GLY A 71 3.44 -24.04 7.49
N TYR A 72 2.82 -23.90 8.67
CA TYR A 72 2.32 -22.61 9.17
C TYR A 72 3.43 -21.59 9.50
N SER A 73 4.65 -22.05 9.75
CA SER A 73 5.81 -21.15 9.97
C SER A 73 6.13 -20.30 8.73
N ALA A 74 5.80 -20.78 7.53
CA ALA A 74 6.03 -20.09 6.26
C ALA A 74 5.20 -18.80 6.08
N VAL A 75 4.08 -18.70 6.81
CA VAL A 75 3.08 -17.62 6.67
C VAL A 75 3.05 -16.66 7.85
N SER A 76 3.89 -16.92 8.86
CA SER A 76 3.98 -16.14 10.10
C SER A 76 4.76 -14.83 9.95
N ASN A 77 5.39 -14.62 8.79
CA ASN A 77 6.14 -13.42 8.45
C ASN A 77 5.42 -12.60 7.38
N THR A 78 5.81 -11.34 7.24
CA THR A 78 5.31 -10.47 6.18
C THR A 78 5.46 -11.13 4.78
N PRO A 79 4.41 -11.07 3.93
CA PRO A 79 4.46 -11.63 2.58
C PRO A 79 5.28 -10.79 1.60
N TYR A 80 5.72 -9.59 2.00
CA TYR A 80 6.31 -8.62 1.08
C TYR A 80 7.82 -8.76 0.94
N SER A 81 8.35 -8.30 -0.20
CA SER A 81 9.79 -8.27 -0.44
C SER A 81 10.52 -7.31 0.50
N LYS A 82 11.82 -7.57 0.74
CA LYS A 82 12.67 -6.65 1.54
C LYS A 82 12.74 -5.25 0.93
N LEU A 83 12.72 -5.16 -0.41
CA LEU A 83 12.70 -3.88 -1.12
C LEU A 83 11.41 -3.11 -0.84
N SER A 84 10.26 -3.78 -0.87
CA SER A 84 8.99 -3.16 -0.50
C SER A 84 8.98 -2.71 0.94
N ALA A 85 9.42 -3.55 1.89
CA ALA A 85 9.50 -3.16 3.30
C ALA A 85 10.39 -1.92 3.50
N TRP A 86 11.53 -1.83 2.80
CA TRP A 86 12.41 -0.67 2.85
C TRP A 86 11.74 0.60 2.28
N MET A 87 11.08 0.51 1.13
CA MET A 87 10.36 1.65 0.54
C MET A 87 9.20 2.11 1.41
N ASP A 88 8.45 1.16 1.97
CA ASP A 88 7.30 1.43 2.84
C ASP A 88 7.77 2.18 4.10
N ASN A 89 8.88 1.77 4.70
CA ASN A 89 9.49 2.47 5.83
C ASN A 89 9.93 3.91 5.49
N ILE A 90 10.44 4.16 4.29
CA ILE A 90 10.76 5.54 3.86
C ILE A 90 9.48 6.34 3.68
N PHE A 91 8.50 5.78 2.98
CA PHE A 91 7.22 6.42 2.73
C PHE A 91 6.49 6.80 4.03
N LEU A 92 6.41 5.87 4.98
CA LEU A 92 5.79 6.12 6.28
C LEU A 92 6.56 7.17 7.09
N ARG A 93 7.90 7.20 7.03
CA ARG A 93 8.68 8.28 7.65
C ARG A 93 8.40 9.65 7.01
N VAL A 94 8.23 9.71 5.70
CA VAL A 94 7.84 10.96 5.01
C VAL A 94 6.47 11.43 5.49
N LEU A 95 5.48 10.53 5.49
CA LEU A 95 4.12 10.86 5.95
C LEU A 95 4.07 11.23 7.43
N ASN A 96 4.82 10.54 8.28
CA ASN A 96 4.85 10.83 9.71
C ASN A 96 5.43 12.23 10.01
N ARG A 97 6.36 12.72 9.17
CA ARG A 97 6.94 14.06 9.29
C ARG A 97 6.03 15.17 8.78
N ASP A 98 5.30 14.93 7.71
CA ASP A 98 4.35 15.89 7.14
C ASP A 98 3.20 15.17 6.43
N PRO A 99 2.10 14.85 7.13
CA PRO A 99 0.98 14.10 6.54
C PRO A 99 0.36 14.78 5.31
N ARG A 100 0.42 16.11 5.24
CA ARG A 100 -0.13 16.91 4.14
C ARG A 100 0.55 16.63 2.80
N ILE A 101 1.80 16.15 2.82
CA ILE A 101 2.51 15.82 1.60
C ILE A 101 1.95 14.57 0.90
N GLY A 102 1.14 13.78 1.61
CA GLY A 102 0.49 12.58 1.08
C GLY A 102 -0.28 12.84 -0.21
N GLU A 103 -1.06 13.93 -0.27
CA GLU A 103 -1.81 14.32 -1.48
C GLU A 103 -0.86 14.52 -2.68
N SER A 104 0.22 15.27 -2.48
CA SER A 104 1.21 15.51 -3.53
C SER A 104 1.92 14.23 -3.99
N ILE A 105 2.17 13.30 -3.07
CA ILE A 105 2.77 12.00 -3.37
C ILE A 105 1.82 11.18 -4.22
N PHE A 106 0.58 10.97 -3.78
CA PHE A 106 -0.39 10.16 -4.50
C PHE A 106 -0.72 10.79 -5.86
N SER A 107 -0.85 12.11 -5.94
CA SER A 107 -1.02 12.82 -7.21
C SER A 107 0.17 12.61 -8.16
N ALA A 108 1.41 12.71 -7.68
CA ALA A 108 2.59 12.45 -8.51
C ALA A 108 2.66 10.99 -8.98
N MET A 109 2.23 10.04 -8.15
CA MET A 109 2.17 8.62 -8.50
C MET A 109 1.15 8.33 -9.60
N THR A 110 -0.07 8.88 -9.48
CA THR A 110 -1.14 8.64 -10.46
C THR A 110 -0.87 9.29 -11.81
N HIS A 111 -0.20 10.45 -11.84
CA HIS A 111 0.19 11.10 -13.09
C HIS A 111 1.45 10.48 -13.72
N GLY A 112 2.41 10.03 -12.90
CA GLY A 112 3.72 9.57 -13.37
C GLY A 112 3.78 8.08 -13.74
N LEU A 113 2.77 7.29 -13.40
CA LEU A 113 2.72 5.85 -13.64
C LEU A 113 1.46 5.46 -14.42
N SER A 114 1.54 4.38 -15.20
CA SER A 114 0.33 3.73 -15.72
C SER A 114 -0.44 3.05 -14.60
N GLY A 115 -1.76 2.85 -14.79
CA GLY A 115 -2.61 2.17 -13.81
C GLY A 115 -2.06 0.81 -13.36
N ASP A 116 -1.56 0.00 -14.30
CA ASP A 116 -0.96 -1.30 -13.98
C ASP A 116 0.29 -1.19 -13.12
N ARG A 117 1.14 -0.19 -13.37
CA ARG A 117 2.35 0.04 -12.57
C ARG A 117 2.00 0.57 -11.19
N PHE A 118 1.01 1.44 -11.11
CA PHE A 118 0.49 1.91 -9.84
C PHE A 118 -0.06 0.74 -9.00
N ALA A 119 -0.94 -0.08 -9.57
CA ALA A 119 -1.48 -1.26 -8.90
C ALA A 119 -0.40 -2.30 -8.54
N GLY A 120 0.55 -2.54 -9.46
CA GLY A 120 1.70 -3.39 -9.24
C GLY A 120 2.57 -2.90 -8.10
N PHE A 121 2.82 -1.59 -8.03
CA PHE A 121 3.49 -1.00 -6.88
C PHE A 121 2.69 -1.29 -5.61
N MET A 122 1.41 -0.89 -5.52
CA MET A 122 0.56 -1.02 -4.33
C MET A 122 0.47 -2.45 -3.78
N THR A 123 0.64 -3.46 -4.63
CA THR A 123 0.54 -4.89 -4.30
C THR A 123 1.89 -5.61 -4.14
N ASP A 124 3.02 -4.92 -4.25
CA ASP A 124 4.37 -5.53 -4.26
C ASP A 124 4.51 -6.56 -5.40
N ASN A 125 4.09 -6.15 -6.60
CA ASN A 125 4.25 -6.84 -7.87
C ASN A 125 4.86 -5.88 -8.90
N PHE A 126 6.12 -5.50 -8.67
CA PHE A 126 6.85 -4.53 -9.50
C PHE A 126 8.30 -4.96 -9.68
N THR A 127 8.94 -4.47 -10.75
CA THR A 127 10.37 -4.71 -11.01
C THR A 127 11.24 -3.60 -10.41
N GLY A 128 12.56 -3.84 -10.30
CA GLY A 128 13.49 -2.79 -9.87
C GLY A 128 13.46 -1.53 -10.76
N ILE A 129 13.16 -1.69 -12.05
CA ILE A 129 12.99 -0.56 -12.99
C ILE A 129 11.73 0.23 -12.63
N ASP A 130 10.64 -0.44 -12.28
CA ASP A 130 9.41 0.23 -11.86
C ASP A 130 9.59 0.97 -10.52
N ALA A 131 10.37 0.39 -9.59
CA ALA A 131 10.75 1.06 -8.35
C ALA A 131 11.55 2.34 -8.63
N LEU A 132 12.53 2.30 -9.54
CA LEU A 132 13.31 3.48 -9.93
C LEU A 132 12.43 4.56 -10.58
N ARG A 133 11.50 4.16 -11.45
CA ARG A 133 10.54 5.08 -12.07
C ARG A 133 9.66 5.76 -11.03
N LEU A 134 9.12 5.01 -10.07
CA LEU A 134 8.36 5.59 -8.97
C LEU A 134 9.22 6.59 -8.18
N ILE A 135 10.44 6.21 -7.80
CA ILE A 135 11.35 7.13 -7.11
C ILE A 135 11.58 8.40 -7.94
N ALA A 136 11.66 8.28 -9.27
CA ALA A 136 11.82 9.39 -10.19
C ALA A 136 10.57 10.29 -10.33
N THR A 137 9.36 9.81 -10.05
CA THR A 137 8.14 10.64 -10.09
C THR A 137 7.89 11.39 -8.77
N LEU A 138 8.33 10.84 -7.64
CA LEU A 138 8.05 11.38 -6.31
C LEU A 138 8.79 12.69 -5.98
N PRO A 139 8.27 13.54 -5.07
CA PRO A 139 8.96 14.73 -4.60
C PRO A 139 10.28 14.35 -3.90
N LYS A 140 11.43 14.79 -4.42
CA LYS A 140 12.74 14.26 -4.01
C LYS A 140 13.18 14.69 -2.61
N SER A 141 13.03 15.98 -2.32
CA SER A 141 13.45 16.60 -1.04
C SER A 141 12.94 15.85 0.21
N PRO A 142 11.64 15.58 0.36
CA PRO A 142 11.12 14.88 1.55
C PRO A 142 11.65 13.45 1.66
N PHE A 143 11.73 12.70 0.54
CA PHE A 143 12.23 11.33 0.54
C PHE A 143 13.73 11.24 0.84
N ILE A 144 14.55 12.14 0.27
CA ILE A 144 15.98 12.21 0.57
C ILE A 144 16.19 12.52 2.06
N ARG A 145 15.44 13.47 2.61
CA ARG A 145 15.49 13.78 4.04
C ARG A 145 15.09 12.59 4.90
N ALA A 146 14.09 11.80 4.50
CA ALA A 146 13.70 10.57 5.17
C ALA A 146 14.78 9.50 5.12
N VAL A 147 15.51 9.38 4.02
CA VAL A 147 16.64 8.43 3.93
C VAL A 147 17.80 8.85 4.83
N LEU A 148 18.17 10.15 4.83
CA LEU A 148 19.37 10.64 5.52
C LEU A 148 19.20 10.80 7.03
N LYS A 149 18.03 11.26 7.48
CA LYS A 149 17.75 11.43 8.91
C LYS A 149 16.95 10.24 9.38
N ASN A 150 17.54 9.36 10.17
CA ASN A 150 16.77 8.31 10.83
C ASN A 150 16.09 8.92 12.06
N ASP A 151 14.77 8.78 12.15
CA ASP A 151 14.03 9.07 13.38
C ASP A 151 14.15 7.80 14.23
N ASN A 152 15.26 7.67 14.97
CA ASN A 152 15.42 6.63 15.99
C ASN A 152 14.61 7.00 17.23
#